data_AF-A0ABD2X0N2-F1
#
_entry.id   AF-A0ABD2X0N2-F1
#
_cell.length_a   1.000
_cell.length_b   1.000
_cell.length_c   1.000
_cell.angle_alpha   90.00
_cell.angle_beta   90.00
_cell.angle_gamma   90.00
#
_symmetry.space_group_name_H-M   'P 1'
#
loop_
_entity.id
_entity.type
_entity.pdbx_description
1 polymer ?
#
loop_
_entity_poly.entity_id
_entity_poly.type
_entity_poly.pdbx_seq_one_letter_code
_entity_poly.pdbx_strand_id
1 'polypeptide(L)'
;MPGDGNAVRAFHASIEASIWSLVSKLWELNDVPSRPHLSEDDKRCEELFVETHQRDSSGRFVVRLPFARRVDLSISRYAAQSSLLRMERRFQRDSRLLDVYSEFMYEYIRLGHIECVPHHQL
;
A
#
# COMPACT_ATOMS: atom_id res chain seq x y z
N MET A 1 -7.22 -34.32 69.32
CA MET A 1 -8.35 -33.70 68.61
C MET A 1 -7.82 -32.48 67.87
N PRO A 2 -7.94 -32.42 66.54
CA PRO A 2 -7.26 -31.41 65.72
C PRO A 2 -8.03 -30.08 65.80
N GLY A 3 -7.33 -29.02 66.18
CA GLY A 3 -7.87 -27.65 66.12
C GLY A 3 -7.73 -27.12 64.70
N ASP A 4 -8.86 -26.74 64.11
CA ASP A 4 -9.00 -26.20 62.76
C ASP A 4 -7.94 -25.14 62.44
N GLY A 5 -7.14 -25.41 61.40
CA GLY A 5 -6.30 -24.41 60.77
C GLY A 5 -7.18 -23.39 60.06
N ASN A 6 -7.30 -22.20 60.65
CA ASN A 6 -8.13 -21.13 60.12
C ASN A 6 -7.52 -20.60 58.81
N ALA A 7 -8.03 -21.10 57.67
CA ALA A 7 -7.60 -20.67 56.34
C ALA A 7 -8.18 -19.27 56.06
N VAL A 8 -7.34 -18.24 56.20
CA VAL A 8 -7.71 -16.86 55.87
C VAL A 8 -7.85 -16.74 54.35
N ARG A 9 -9.07 -16.43 53.89
CA ARG A 9 -9.34 -16.12 52.48
C ARG A 9 -9.24 -14.61 52.29
N ALA A 10 -8.22 -14.18 51.55
CA ALA A 10 -8.14 -12.80 51.07
C ALA A 10 -8.84 -12.71 49.71
N PHE A 11 -9.77 -11.77 49.58
CA PHE A 11 -10.41 -11.45 48.30
C PHE A 11 -9.93 -10.07 47.87
N HIS A 12 -9.34 -10.00 46.67
CA HIS A 12 -8.93 -8.74 46.07
C HIS A 12 -10.09 -8.19 45.25
N ALA A 13 -10.61 -7.03 45.65
CA ALA A 13 -11.57 -6.27 44.87
C ALA A 13 -10.94 -4.92 44.53
N SER A 14 -10.65 -4.69 43.25
CA SER A 14 -10.25 -3.37 42.75
C SER A 14 -11.48 -2.66 42.21
N ILE A 15 -11.69 -1.43 42.65
CA ILE A 15 -12.68 -0.54 42.03
C ILE A 15 -12.07 -0.07 40.72
N GLU A 16 -12.48 -0.69 39.62
CA GLU A 16 -12.12 -0.20 38.30
C GLU A 16 -12.89 1.09 37.98
N ALA A 17 -12.25 1.93 37.16
CA ALA A 17 -12.90 3.11 36.62
C ALA A 17 -14.17 2.68 35.87
N SER A 18 -15.23 3.49 35.90
CA SER A 18 -16.47 3.13 35.19
C SER A 18 -16.17 2.92 33.71
N ILE A 19 -16.85 1.96 33.07
CA ILE A 19 -16.69 1.70 31.63
C ILE A 19 -16.82 2.99 30.83
N TRP A 20 -17.76 3.87 31.21
CA TRP A 20 -17.92 5.19 30.64
C TRP A 20 -16.65 6.04 30.68
N SER A 21 -15.97 6.09 31.82
CA SER A 21 -14.72 6.86 31.94
C SER A 21 -13.56 6.27 31.12
N LEU A 22 -13.51 4.95 30.98
CA LEU A 22 -12.54 4.28 30.11
C LEU A 22 -12.81 4.56 28.64
N VAL A 23 -14.08 4.49 28.22
CA VAL A 23 -14.50 4.78 26.85
C VAL A 23 -14.25 6.25 26.50
N SER A 24 -14.57 7.20 27.40
CA SER A 24 -14.27 8.62 27.18
C SER A 24 -12.77 8.87 27.02
N LYS A 25 -11.93 8.29 27.90
CA LYS A 25 -10.46 8.40 27.77
C LYS A 25 -9.93 7.76 26.50
N LEU A 26 -10.53 6.65 26.06
CA LEU A 26 -10.16 6.01 24.80
C LEU A 26 -10.44 6.95 23.62
N TRP A 27 -11.60 7.62 23.61
CA TRP A 27 -11.92 8.60 22.58
C TRP A 27 -11.00 9.81 22.62
N GLU A 28 -10.67 10.34 23.80
CA GLU A 28 -9.70 11.43 23.96
C GLU A 28 -8.29 11.05 23.48
N LEU A 29 -7.85 9.80 23.71
CA LEU A 29 -6.52 9.33 23.31
C LEU A 29 -6.41 9.05 21.81
N ASN A 30 -7.50 8.59 21.19
CA ASN A 30 -7.57 8.33 19.75
C ASN A 30 -7.96 9.57 18.94
N ASP A 31 -8.28 10.69 19.61
CA ASP A 31 -8.59 11.93 18.92
C ASP A 31 -7.31 12.48 18.28
N VAL A 32 -7.27 12.43 16.96
CA VAL A 32 -6.17 13.00 16.18
C VAL A 32 -6.35 14.51 16.18
N PRO A 33 -5.31 15.32 16.49
CA PRO A 33 -5.44 16.77 16.47
C PRO A 33 -6.07 17.23 15.15
N SER A 34 -7.11 18.07 15.27
CA SER A 34 -8.10 18.41 14.23
C SER A 34 -7.54 18.84 12.87
N ARG A 35 -6.26 19.20 12.79
CA ARG A 35 -5.59 19.62 11.55
C ARG A 35 -4.15 19.12 11.54
N PRO A 36 -3.85 17.94 10.97
CA PRO A 36 -2.47 17.63 10.59
C PRO A 36 -1.95 18.75 9.68
N HIS A 37 -0.68 19.12 9.83
CA HIS A 37 0.00 19.98 8.87
C HIS A 37 0.17 19.19 7.57
N LEU A 38 -0.86 19.23 6.70
CA LEU A 38 -0.82 18.56 5.41
C LEU A 38 0.22 19.25 4.52
N SER A 39 1.15 18.45 4.00
CA SER A 39 2.01 18.91 2.91
C SER A 39 1.17 19.17 1.65
N GLU A 40 1.76 19.85 0.67
CA GLU A 40 1.08 20.09 -0.60
C GLU A 40 0.74 18.77 -1.33
N ASP A 41 1.61 17.76 -1.20
CA ASP A 41 1.34 16.43 -1.75
C ASP A 41 0.19 15.73 -1.01
N ASP A 42 0.08 15.89 0.32
CA ASP A 42 -1.03 15.30 1.08
C ASP A 42 -2.37 15.91 0.68
N LYS A 43 -2.44 17.24 0.51
CA LYS A 43 -3.64 17.92 0.02
C LYS A 43 -4.04 17.44 -1.36
N ARG A 44 -3.06 17.32 -2.27
CA ARG A 44 -3.30 16.81 -3.63
C ARG A 44 -3.80 15.36 -3.62
N CYS A 45 -3.26 14.52 -2.74
CA CYS A 45 -3.73 13.15 -2.56
C CYS A 45 -5.18 13.11 -2.07
N GLU A 46 -5.52 13.95 -1.09
CA GLU A 46 -6.89 14.07 -0.57
C GLU A 46 -7.86 14.55 -1.66
N GLU A 47 -7.51 15.61 -2.38
CA GLU A 47 -8.31 16.13 -3.50
C GLU A 47 -8.53 15.07 -4.58
N LEU A 48 -7.47 14.34 -4.96
CA LEU A 48 -7.58 13.25 -5.93
C LEU A 48 -8.47 12.11 -5.42
N PHE A 49 -8.35 11.75 -4.14
CA PHE A 49 -9.20 10.74 -3.54
C PHE A 49 -10.67 11.18 -3.59
N VAL A 50 -10.98 12.39 -3.13
CA VAL A 50 -12.34 12.95 -3.18
C VAL A 50 -12.91 12.96 -4.60
N GLU A 51 -12.11 13.36 -5.59
CA GLU A 51 -12.55 13.45 -6.99
C GLU A 51 -12.76 12.08 -7.65
N THR A 52 -11.92 11.09 -7.33
CA THR A 52 -11.82 9.86 -8.13
C THR A 52 -12.27 8.60 -7.40
N HIS A 53 -12.50 8.65 -6.09
CA HIS A 53 -13.00 7.50 -5.36
C HIS A 53 -14.44 7.19 -5.79
N GLN A 54 -14.72 5.91 -5.99
CA GLN A 54 -16.06 5.43 -6.28
C GLN A 54 -16.25 4.04 -5.68
N ARG A 55 -17.48 3.55 -5.70
CA ARG A 55 -17.78 2.14 -5.39
C ARG A 55 -18.13 1.40 -6.68
N ASP A 56 -17.58 0.21 -6.84
CA ASP A 56 -17.98 -0.68 -7.92
C ASP A 56 -19.37 -1.27 -7.65
N SER A 57 -19.93 -1.99 -8.63
CA SER A 57 -21.24 -2.66 -8.50
C SER A 57 -21.30 -3.72 -7.40
N SER A 58 -20.15 -4.19 -6.89
CA SER A 58 -20.05 -5.11 -5.76
C SER A 58 -19.89 -4.39 -4.40
N GLY A 59 -19.88 -3.06 -4.39
CA GLY A 59 -19.73 -2.23 -3.20
C GLY A 59 -18.28 -2.02 -2.73
N ARG A 60 -17.27 -2.45 -3.51
CA ARG A 60 -15.86 -2.25 -3.18
C ARG A 60 -15.41 -0.85 -3.55
N PHE A 61 -14.55 -0.26 -2.73
CA PHE A 61 -13.93 1.02 -3.05
C PHE A 61 -12.92 0.86 -4.19
N VAL A 62 -13.05 1.73 -5.19
CA VAL A 62 -12.10 1.92 -6.27
C VAL A 62 -11.50 3.30 -6.07
N VAL A 63 -10.19 3.35 -5.94
CA VAL A 63 -9.43 4.59 -5.69
C VAL A 63 -8.36 4.74 -6.77
N ARG A 64 -8.15 5.95 -7.25
CA ARG A 64 -7.04 6.24 -8.15
C ARG A 64 -5.80 6.55 -7.31
N LEU A 65 -4.72 5.81 -7.55
CA LEU A 65 -3.45 6.08 -6.89
C LEU A 65 -2.80 7.33 -7.50
N PRO A 66 -2.43 8.33 -6.68
CA PRO A 66 -1.68 9.48 -7.16
C PRO A 66 -0.28 9.04 -7.56
N PHE A 67 0.19 9.50 -8.73
CA PHE A 67 1.61 9.46 -9.05
C PHE A 67 2.32 10.64 -8.39
N ALA A 68 3.53 10.41 -7.90
CA ALA A 68 4.45 11.50 -7.54
C ALA A 68 4.70 12.36 -8.79
N ARG A 69 4.79 13.69 -8.60
CA ARG A 69 5.14 14.59 -9.72
C ARG A 69 6.51 14.19 -10.25
N ARG A 70 6.60 13.97 -11.57
CA ARG A 70 7.83 13.71 -12.37
C ARG A 70 8.90 12.94 -11.60
N VAL A 71 8.78 11.61 -11.61
CA VAL A 71 9.87 10.75 -11.15
C VAL A 71 11.08 10.99 -12.07
N ASP A 72 12.20 11.41 -11.50
CA ASP A 72 13.46 11.46 -12.23
C ASP A 72 13.98 10.04 -12.46
N LEU A 73 13.79 9.54 -13.68
CA LEU A 73 14.25 8.23 -14.11
C LEU A 73 15.67 8.24 -14.65
N SER A 74 16.37 9.39 -14.65
CA SER A 74 17.74 9.49 -15.16
C SER A 74 18.70 8.54 -14.41
N ILE A 75 18.53 8.44 -13.09
CA ILE A 75 19.36 7.63 -12.21
C ILE A 75 19.15 6.12 -12.48
N SER A 76 17.95 5.70 -12.89
CA SER A 76 17.65 4.30 -13.17
C SER A 76 18.04 3.84 -14.57
N ARG A 77 18.38 4.78 -15.48
CA ARG A 77 18.72 4.50 -16.88
C ARG A 77 19.83 3.44 -17.02
N TYR A 78 20.91 3.57 -16.25
CA TYR A 78 22.03 2.63 -16.32
C TYR A 78 21.63 1.21 -15.89
N ALA A 79 20.85 1.10 -14.81
CA ALA A 79 20.35 -0.17 -14.31
C ALA A 79 19.35 -0.83 -15.28
N ALA A 80 18.47 -0.03 -15.90
CA ALA A 80 17.53 -0.47 -16.92
C ALA A 80 18.27 -0.99 -18.16
N GLN A 81 19.24 -0.24 -18.68
CA GLN A 81 20.05 -0.65 -19.83
C GLN A 81 20.83 -1.93 -19.55
N SER A 82 21.45 -2.03 -18.36
CA SER A 82 22.18 -3.25 -17.96
C SER A 82 21.28 -4.47 -17.87
N SER A 83 20.04 -4.28 -17.42
CA SER A 83 19.03 -5.34 -17.36
C SER A 83 18.54 -5.77 -18.74
N LEU A 84 18.35 -4.82 -19.66
CA LEU A 84 18.02 -5.10 -21.06
C LEU A 84 19.10 -5.96 -21.72
N LEU A 85 20.36 -5.53 -21.66
CA LEU A 85 21.49 -6.28 -22.24
C LEU A 85 21.62 -7.69 -21.65
N ARG A 86 21.29 -7.85 -20.35
CA ARG A 86 21.28 -9.17 -19.71
C ARG A 86 20.17 -10.06 -20.26
N MET A 87 18.99 -9.52 -20.54
CA MET A 87 17.89 -10.26 -21.18
C MET A 87 18.22 -10.62 -22.62
N GLU A 88 18.77 -9.70 -23.41
CA GLU A 88 19.19 -9.98 -24.78
C GLU A 88 20.21 -11.12 -24.86
N ARG A 89 21.24 -11.10 -24.00
CA ARG A 89 22.20 -12.20 -23.90
C ARG A 89 21.56 -13.53 -23.49
N ARG A 90 20.50 -13.50 -22.68
CA ARG A 90 19.78 -14.70 -22.27
C ARG A 90 18.94 -15.24 -23.43
N PHE A 91 18.26 -14.38 -24.17
CA PHE A 91 17.51 -14.74 -25.38
C PHE A 91 18.38 -15.35 -26.48
N GLN A 92 19.61 -14.85 -26.65
CA GLN A 92 20.57 -15.43 -27.59
C GLN A 92 20.97 -16.88 -27.24
N ARG A 93 20.89 -17.26 -25.96
CA ARG A 93 21.27 -18.60 -25.48
C ARG A 93 20.09 -19.55 -25.38
N ASP A 94 18.87 -19.01 -25.27
CA ASP A 94 17.63 -19.76 -25.08
C ASP A 94 16.55 -19.18 -25.99
N SER A 95 16.43 -19.74 -27.20
CA SER A 95 15.44 -19.32 -28.20
C SER A 95 14.00 -19.53 -27.73
N ARG A 96 13.73 -20.61 -26.99
CA ARG A 96 12.41 -20.89 -26.44
C ARG A 96 11.96 -19.79 -25.48
N LEU A 97 12.86 -19.27 -24.66
CA LEU A 97 12.56 -18.15 -23.78
C LEU A 97 12.22 -16.87 -24.57
N LEU A 98 12.93 -16.60 -25.67
CA LEU A 98 12.63 -15.47 -26.53
C LEU A 98 11.23 -15.57 -27.13
N ASP A 99 10.85 -16.76 -27.61
CA ASP A 99 9.55 -17.00 -28.22
C ASP A 99 8.41 -16.72 -27.23
N VAL A 100 8.48 -17.32 -26.03
CA VAL A 100 7.46 -17.12 -24.97
C VAL A 100 7.42 -15.68 -24.48
N TYR A 101 8.58 -15.03 -24.33
CA TYR A 101 8.64 -13.63 -23.96
C TYR A 101 8.00 -12.73 -25.02
N SER A 102 8.26 -13.00 -26.30
CA SER A 102 7.72 -12.21 -27.41
C SER A 102 6.20 -12.37 -27.50
N GLU A 103 5.69 -13.59 -27.38
CA GLU A 103 4.25 -13.86 -27.32
C GLU A 103 3.56 -13.10 -26.18
N PHE A 104 4.16 -13.13 -24.98
CA PHE A 104 3.68 -12.37 -23.83
C PHE A 104 3.66 -10.85 -24.10
N MET A 105 4.73 -10.29 -24.67
CA MET A 105 4.81 -8.86 -24.99
C MET A 105 3.73 -8.44 -26.00
N TYR A 106 3.45 -9.28 -27.01
CA TYR A 106 2.36 -9.02 -27.95
C TYR A 106 0.99 -9.06 -27.27
N GLU A 107 0.75 -10.01 -26.37
CA GLU A 107 -0.48 -10.04 -25.58
C GLU A 107 -0.62 -8.80 -24.69
N TYR A 108 0.46 -8.39 -24.03
CA TYR A 108 0.47 -7.24 -23.14
C TYR A 108 0.19 -5.92 -23.88
N ILE A 109 0.69 -5.78 -25.11
CA ILE A 109 0.33 -4.68 -26.02
C ILE A 109 -1.14 -4.78 -26.43
N ARG A 110 -1.62 -5.97 -26.83
CA ARG A 110 -3.03 -6.17 -27.24
C ARG A 110 -4.03 -5.84 -26.13
N LEU A 111 -3.66 -6.10 -24.88
CA LEU A 111 -4.47 -5.75 -23.69
C LEU A 111 -4.40 -4.26 -23.34
N GLY A 112 -3.59 -3.47 -24.04
CA GLY A 112 -3.43 -2.03 -23.78
C GLY A 112 -2.66 -1.73 -22.49
N HIS A 113 -1.86 -2.68 -21.99
CA HIS A 113 -1.05 -2.48 -20.78
C HIS A 113 0.26 -1.75 -21.06
N ILE A 114 0.77 -1.84 -22.30
CA ILE A 114 1.96 -1.12 -22.77
C ILE A 114 1.75 -0.66 -24.21
N GLU A 115 2.49 0.37 -24.61
CA GLU A 115 2.53 0.86 -25.99
C GLU A 115 3.97 1.02 -26.46
N CYS A 116 4.19 0.92 -27.78
CA CYS A 116 5.48 1.23 -28.37
C CYS A 116 5.74 2.73 -28.24
N VAL A 117 6.96 3.08 -27.80
CA VAL A 117 7.38 4.48 -27.74
C VAL A 117 7.32 5.09 -29.14
N PRO A 118 6.64 6.23 -29.34
CA PRO A 118 6.57 6.88 -30.64
C PRO A 118 7.95 7.27 -31.17
N HIS A 119 8.16 7.19 -32.49
CA HIS A 119 9.46 7.48 -33.11
C HIS A 119 10.01 8.88 -32.83
N HIS A 120 9.14 9.87 -32.59
CA HIS A 120 9.55 11.24 -32.29
C HIS A 120 10.02 11.45 -30.83
N GLN A 121 9.93 10.41 -29.99
CA GLN A 121 10.33 10.41 -28.58
C GLN A 121 11.51 9.46 -28.31
N LEU A 122 12.02 8.80 -29.35
CA LEU A 122 13.25 7.99 -29.31
C LEU A 122 14.47 8.91 -29.50
#